data_AF-A0A4Y2KPS9-F1
#
_entry.id   AF-A0A4Y2KPS9-F1
#
_cell.length_a   1.000
_cell.length_b   1.000
_cell.length_c   1.000
_cell.angle_alpha   90.00
_cell.angle_beta   90.00
_cell.angle_gamma   90.00
#
_symmetry.space_group_name_H-M   'P 1'
#
loop_
_entity.id
_entity.type
_entity.pdbx_description
1 polymer ?
#
loop_
_entity_poly.entity_id
_entity_poly.type
_entity_poly.pdbx_seq_one_letter_code
_entity_poly.pdbx_strand_id
1 'polypeptide(L)'
;MTLSLKDRALLVKFLHKNGDCAAIALQKLRTLKGLRCGSGSMSAFGLKKMIDKFEESGSFDVKCGRGRKPIASTSVEDVATALQEASSNAFETCNARGISRTLEMSVSKEICPSDPVICTVNGTHCKSLLQNQLIPALQQRGCVDSTIFMQNGAPPHIATPVKQLLNMHFGIDRIIIRHFPTAWSPRSPDLNPCDFWLWDYLKGVVNGGPIANLA
;
A
#
# COMPACT_ATOMS: atom_id res chain seq x y z
N MET A 1 9.95 15.04 -16.24
CA MET A 1 9.05 15.82 -17.13
C MET A 1 8.30 14.83 -18.02
N THR A 2 6.98 14.72 -17.87
CA THR A 2 6.13 13.87 -18.72
C THR A 2 5.89 14.59 -20.04
N LEU A 3 6.53 14.15 -21.13
CA LEU A 3 6.21 14.65 -22.46
C LEU A 3 4.78 14.24 -22.83
N SER A 4 4.01 15.19 -23.35
CA SER A 4 2.69 14.92 -23.90
C SER A 4 2.79 13.95 -25.07
N LEU A 5 1.72 13.20 -25.36
CA LEU A 5 1.70 12.22 -26.45
C LEU A 5 2.01 12.86 -27.81
N LYS A 6 1.53 14.10 -28.03
CA LYS A 6 1.83 14.90 -29.22
C LYS A 6 3.32 15.19 -29.37
N ASP A 7 4.02 15.43 -28.27
CA ASP A 7 5.46 15.73 -28.27
C ASP A 7 6.30 14.49 -28.53
N ARG A 8 5.87 13.33 -28.05
CA ARG A 8 6.52 12.04 -28.32
C ARG A 8 6.44 11.68 -29.81
N ALA A 9 5.26 11.85 -30.40
CA ALA A 9 5.05 11.62 -31.83
C ALA A 9 5.89 12.57 -32.70
N LEU A 10 5.98 13.86 -32.33
CA LEU A 10 6.85 14.82 -33.04
C LEU A 10 8.33 14.44 -32.96
N LEU A 11 8.78 13.94 -31.81
CA LEU A 11 10.16 13.49 -31.62
C LEU A 11 10.54 12.32 -32.51
N VAL A 12 9.67 11.31 -32.62
CA VAL A 12 9.92 10.15 -33.50
C VAL A 12 9.91 10.56 -34.97
N LYS A 13 9.02 11.48 -35.37
CA LYS A 13 9.08 12.08 -36.72
C LYS A 13 10.40 12.79 -36.98
N PHE A 14 10.94 13.52 -36.01
CA PHE A 14 12.23 14.18 -36.15
C PHE A 14 13.41 13.20 -36.15
N LEU A 15 13.33 12.06 -35.46
CA LEU A 15 14.39 11.04 -35.48
C LEU A 15 14.56 10.45 -36.88
N HIS A 16 13.47 9.91 -37.46
CA HIS A 16 13.53 9.29 -38.79
C HIS A 16 13.90 10.31 -39.88
N LYS A 17 13.45 11.56 -39.77
CA LYS A 17 13.79 12.61 -40.74
C LYS A 17 15.26 13.05 -40.69
N ASN A 18 15.98 12.78 -39.59
CA ASN A 18 17.37 13.20 -39.40
C ASN A 18 18.34 12.01 -39.22
N GLY A 19 17.99 10.81 -39.73
CA GLY A 19 18.87 9.65 -39.69
C GLY A 19 19.23 9.19 -38.27
N ASP A 20 18.24 9.12 -37.38
CA ASP A 20 18.34 8.60 -36.01
C ASP A 20 19.26 9.40 -35.06
N CYS A 21 19.63 10.63 -35.43
CA CYS A 21 20.37 11.51 -34.54
C CYS A 21 19.49 12.10 -33.44
N ALA A 22 19.46 11.44 -32.27
CA ALA A 22 18.71 11.84 -31.08
C ALA A 22 19.00 13.27 -30.60
N ALA A 23 20.25 13.72 -30.72
CA ALA A 23 20.65 15.07 -30.33
C ALA A 23 19.95 16.15 -31.18
N ILE A 24 19.92 15.96 -32.50
CA ILE A 24 19.28 16.88 -33.45
C ILE A 24 17.76 16.87 -33.28
N ALA A 25 17.16 15.69 -33.08
CA ALA A 25 15.72 15.58 -32.87
C ALA A 25 15.26 16.30 -31.57
N LEU A 26 16.01 16.13 -30.48
CA LEU A 26 15.77 16.84 -29.23
C LEU A 26 15.97 18.35 -29.38
N GLN A 27 17.01 18.78 -30.08
CA GLN A 27 17.28 20.19 -30.34
C GLN A 27 16.13 20.83 -31.14
N LYS A 28 15.64 20.19 -32.20
CA LYS A 28 14.52 20.68 -33.01
C LYS A 28 13.22 20.78 -32.22
N LEU A 29 12.89 19.82 -31.37
CA LEU A 29 11.73 19.91 -30.49
C LEU A 29 11.86 21.08 -29.49
N ARG A 30 13.06 21.27 -28.92
CA ARG A 30 13.33 22.38 -27.98
C ARG A 30 13.19 23.73 -28.67
N THR A 31 13.70 23.88 -29.89
CA THR A 31 13.53 25.10 -30.69
C THR A 31 12.06 25.35 -31.03
N LEU A 32 11.32 24.32 -31.44
CA LEU A 32 9.89 24.44 -31.76
C LEU A 32 9.04 24.86 -30.56
N LYS A 33 9.42 24.42 -29.35
CA LYS A 33 8.69 24.72 -28.11
C LYS A 33 9.28 25.86 -27.27
N GLY A 34 10.37 26.48 -27.71
CA GLY A 34 11.05 27.54 -26.95
C GLY A 34 11.58 27.08 -25.58
N LEU A 35 11.90 25.79 -25.41
CA LEU A 35 12.30 25.24 -24.11
C LEU A 35 13.80 25.49 -23.84
N ARG A 36 14.13 26.10 -22.69
CA ARG A 36 15.52 26.24 -22.21
C ARG A 36 16.04 24.91 -21.67
N CYS A 37 17.33 24.64 -21.85
CA CYS A 37 17.99 23.43 -21.35
C CYS A 37 18.11 23.49 -19.82
N GLY A 38 17.18 22.84 -19.11
CA GLY A 38 17.18 22.74 -17.64
C GLY A 38 17.24 21.29 -17.17
N SER A 39 17.41 21.10 -15.85
CA SER A 39 17.56 19.81 -15.15
C SER A 39 16.36 18.85 -15.23
N GLY A 40 15.33 19.19 -16.00
CA GLY A 40 14.17 18.34 -16.29
C GLY A 40 13.99 17.95 -17.75
N SER A 41 14.91 18.32 -18.65
CA SER A 41 14.81 18.02 -20.09
C SER A 41 15.13 16.56 -20.40
N MET A 42 14.41 15.98 -21.36
CA MET A 42 14.60 14.57 -21.74
C MET A 42 16.02 14.32 -22.27
N SER A 43 16.69 13.31 -21.71
CA SER A 43 18.04 12.88 -22.12
C SER A 43 17.98 12.01 -23.38
N ALA A 44 19.11 11.92 -24.09
CA ALA A 44 19.25 11.02 -25.24
C ALA A 44 18.95 9.55 -24.88
N PHE A 45 19.34 9.13 -23.67
CA PHE A 45 19.02 7.81 -23.13
C PHE A 45 17.53 7.60 -22.90
N GLY A 46 16.84 8.59 -22.33
CA GLY A 46 15.38 8.56 -22.14
C GLY A 46 14.62 8.50 -23.46
N LEU A 47 15.14 9.16 -24.50
CA LEU A 47 14.60 9.11 -25.85
C LEU A 47 14.78 7.71 -26.48
N LYS A 48 15.98 7.14 -26.41
CA LYS A 48 16.23 5.78 -26.91
C LYS A 48 15.25 4.77 -26.31
N LYS A 49 15.09 4.80 -24.98
CA LYS A 49 14.14 3.93 -24.26
C LYS A 49 12.68 4.13 -24.67
N MET A 50 12.31 5.33 -25.13
CA MET A 50 10.95 5.60 -25.64
C MET A 50 10.75 5.01 -27.04
N ILE A 51 11.78 5.08 -27.90
CA ILE A 51 11.77 4.51 -29.25
C ILE A 51 11.72 2.98 -29.16
N ASP A 52 12.58 2.36 -28.35
CA ASP A 52 12.61 0.90 -28.18
C ASP A 52 11.23 0.36 -27.77
N LYS A 53 10.54 1.07 -26.86
CA LYS A 53 9.17 0.72 -26.45
C LYS A 53 8.14 0.90 -27.55
N PHE A 54 8.31 1.90 -28.40
CA PHE A 54 7.42 2.13 -29.53
C PHE A 54 7.63 1.07 -30.61
N GLU A 55 8.88 0.70 -30.91
CA GLU A 55 9.19 -0.38 -31.84
C GLU A 55 8.67 -1.73 -31.33
N GLU A 56 8.75 -1.97 -30.02
CA GLU A 56 8.24 -3.20 -29.40
C GLU A 56 6.70 -3.26 -29.33
N SER A 57 6.02 -2.12 -29.12
CA SER A 57 4.59 -2.12 -28.76
C SER A 57 3.66 -1.32 -29.68
N GLY A 58 4.20 -0.56 -30.63
CA GLY A 58 3.46 0.33 -31.53
C GLY A 58 2.75 1.50 -30.85
N SER A 59 2.95 1.71 -29.54
CA SER A 59 2.23 2.73 -28.76
C SER A 59 3.17 3.62 -27.95
N PHE A 60 2.86 4.92 -27.95
CA PHE A 60 3.52 5.93 -27.09
C PHE A 60 2.82 6.13 -25.76
N ASP A 61 1.70 5.43 -25.53
CA ASP A 61 0.99 5.51 -24.27
C ASP A 61 1.85 4.98 -23.14
N VAL A 62 1.77 5.66 -21.99
CA VAL A 62 2.29 5.06 -20.76
C VAL A 62 1.35 3.91 -20.46
N LYS A 63 1.74 2.67 -20.83
CA LYS A 63 1.06 1.49 -20.31
C LYS A 63 1.03 1.65 -18.80
N CYS A 64 -0.16 1.67 -18.20
CA CYS A 64 -0.28 1.46 -16.77
C CYS A 64 0.57 0.22 -16.47
N GLY A 65 1.47 0.33 -15.49
CA GLY A 65 2.17 -0.85 -15.00
C GLY A 65 1.15 -1.93 -14.69
N ARG A 66 1.58 -3.20 -14.74
CA ARG A 66 0.75 -4.40 -14.57
C ARG A 66 -0.01 -4.38 -13.24
N GLY A 67 -1.07 -3.59 -13.19
CA GLY A 67 -2.03 -3.42 -12.11
C GLY A 67 -3.42 -3.77 -12.67
N ARG A 68 -4.31 -4.19 -11.78
CA ARG A 68 -5.61 -4.76 -12.15
C ARG A 68 -6.51 -3.73 -12.84
N LYS A 69 -7.27 -4.21 -13.82
CA LYS A 69 -8.37 -3.46 -14.44
C LYS A 69 -9.45 -3.14 -13.38
N PRO A 70 -10.23 -2.06 -13.58
CA PRO A 70 -11.34 -1.72 -12.69
C PRO A 70 -12.32 -2.88 -12.61
N ILE A 71 -12.80 -3.18 -11.41
CA ILE A 71 -13.87 -4.14 -11.19
C ILE A 71 -15.16 -3.51 -11.75
N ALA A 72 -15.94 -4.30 -12.50
CA ALA A 72 -17.21 -3.84 -13.10
C ALA A 72 -18.19 -3.38 -12.01
N SER A 73 -18.90 -2.29 -12.28
CA SER A 73 -19.79 -1.59 -11.33
C SER A 73 -20.83 -2.48 -10.66
N THR A 74 -21.25 -3.56 -11.34
CA THR A 74 -22.26 -4.49 -10.85
C THR A 74 -21.86 -5.25 -9.59
N SER A 75 -20.56 -5.48 -9.32
CA SER A 75 -20.14 -6.15 -8.06
C SER A 75 -19.90 -5.17 -6.91
N VAL A 76 -19.91 -3.86 -7.17
CA VAL A 76 -19.74 -2.82 -6.15
C VAL A 76 -21.06 -2.61 -5.41
N GLU A 77 -22.18 -2.73 -6.13
CA GLU A 77 -23.53 -2.57 -5.61
C GLU A 77 -23.91 -3.71 -4.64
N ASP A 78 -23.58 -4.96 -4.98
CA ASP A 78 -23.86 -6.13 -4.11
C ASP A 78 -23.04 -6.10 -2.81
N VAL A 79 -21.77 -5.70 -2.89
CA VAL A 79 -20.89 -5.56 -1.71
C VAL A 79 -21.29 -4.33 -0.89
N ALA A 80 -21.69 -3.23 -1.53
CA ALA A 80 -22.19 -2.04 -0.84
C ALA A 80 -23.51 -2.33 -0.11
N THR A 81 -24.41 -3.11 -0.70
CA THR A 81 -25.69 -3.47 -0.08
C THR A 81 -25.49 -4.37 1.14
N ALA A 82 -24.60 -5.37 1.06
CA ALA A 82 -24.24 -6.21 2.21
C ALA A 82 -23.53 -5.41 3.33
N LEU A 83 -22.74 -4.38 2.98
CA LEU A 83 -22.09 -3.52 3.96
C LEU A 83 -23.06 -2.49 4.56
N GLN A 84 -24.06 -2.04 3.79
CA GLN A 84 -25.06 -1.08 4.24
C GLN A 84 -26.04 -1.70 5.22
N GLU A 85 -26.47 -2.96 5.01
CA GLU A 85 -27.25 -3.71 6.01
C GLU A 85 -26.46 -3.96 7.31
N ALA A 86 -25.14 -4.19 7.21
CA ALA A 86 -24.27 -4.29 8.38
C ALA A 86 -24.07 -2.93 9.08
N SER A 87 -24.08 -1.82 8.34
CA SER A 87 -23.87 -0.46 8.85
C SER A 87 -25.13 0.18 9.44
N SER A 88 -26.33 -0.14 8.95
CA SER A 88 -27.58 0.45 9.43
C SER A 88 -27.94 0.05 10.87
N ASN A 89 -27.32 -1.01 11.40
CA ASN A 89 -27.49 -1.43 12.80
C ASN A 89 -26.48 -0.78 13.77
N ALA A 90 -25.57 0.07 13.28
CA ALA A 90 -24.47 0.65 14.07
C ALA A 90 -24.46 2.19 14.07
N PHE A 91 -25.60 2.82 13.77
CA PHE A 91 -25.72 4.27 13.73
C PHE A 91 -25.96 4.82 15.14
N GLU A 92 -24.88 5.02 15.91
CA GLU A 92 -24.93 6.05 16.97
C GLU A 92 -23.59 6.55 17.54
N THR A 93 -22.41 6.01 17.19
CA THR A 93 -21.16 6.54 17.78
C THR A 93 -20.00 6.69 16.81
N CYS A 94 -19.75 7.95 16.42
CA CYS A 94 -18.69 8.42 15.52
C CYS A 94 -17.30 8.49 16.17
N ASN A 95 -16.98 7.57 17.07
CA ASN A 95 -15.64 7.50 17.67
C ASN A 95 -15.03 6.13 17.42
N ALA A 96 -13.71 6.09 17.18
CA ALA A 96 -12.96 4.84 17.00
C ALA A 96 -13.20 3.84 18.16
N ARG A 97 -13.52 4.38 19.34
CA ARG A 97 -13.91 3.63 20.54
C ARG A 97 -15.31 3.00 20.48
N GLY A 98 -16.24 3.58 19.74
CA GLY A 98 -17.56 3.02 19.42
C GLY A 98 -17.42 1.90 18.40
N ILE A 99 -16.71 2.16 17.30
CA ILE A 99 -16.45 1.18 16.24
C ILE A 99 -15.67 -0.04 16.78
N SER A 100 -14.66 0.17 17.63
CA SER A 100 -13.93 -0.92 18.30
C SER A 100 -14.82 -1.77 19.21
N ARG A 101 -15.81 -1.18 19.88
CA ARG A 101 -16.79 -1.90 20.71
C ARG A 101 -17.79 -2.69 19.85
N THR A 102 -18.21 -2.15 18.71
CA THR A 102 -19.16 -2.80 17.80
C THR A 102 -18.51 -3.92 16.97
N LEU A 103 -17.22 -3.80 16.63
CA LEU A 103 -16.49 -4.80 15.84
C LEU A 103 -15.77 -5.87 16.67
N GLU A 104 -15.96 -5.91 18.00
CA GLU A 104 -15.16 -6.74 18.93
C GLU A 104 -13.64 -6.69 18.66
N MET A 105 -13.14 -5.55 18.16
CA MET A 105 -11.72 -5.34 17.96
C MET A 105 -11.15 -4.89 19.30
N SER A 106 -10.39 -5.77 19.95
CA SER A 106 -9.62 -5.45 21.14
C SER A 106 -8.60 -4.36 20.81
N VAL A 107 -8.99 -3.10 20.98
CA VAL A 107 -8.02 -2.02 21.19
C VAL A 107 -7.26 -2.38 22.45
N SER A 108 -5.94 -2.47 22.33
CA SER A 108 -5.05 -2.63 23.46
C SER A 108 -5.26 -1.44 24.41
N LYS A 109 -6.14 -1.65 25.40
CA LYS A 109 -6.33 -0.70 26.50
C LYS A 109 -5.14 -0.86 27.42
N GLU A 110 -4.13 -0.04 27.20
CA GLU A 110 -3.44 0.55 28.33
C GLU A 110 -4.10 1.91 28.57
N ILE A 111 -5.13 1.93 29.42
CA ILE A 111 -5.55 3.20 30.03
C ILE A 111 -4.55 3.43 31.16
N CYS A 112 -3.43 4.08 30.84
CA CYS A 112 -2.66 4.75 31.87
C CYS A 112 -3.55 5.83 32.51
N PRO A 113 -3.55 6.00 33.85
CA PRO A 113 -4.42 6.98 34.53
C PRO A 113 -4.15 8.46 34.20
N SER A 114 -3.19 8.75 33.33
CA SER A 114 -2.76 10.11 32.99
C SER A 114 -2.35 10.17 31.52
N ASP A 115 -3.09 11.00 30.76
CA ASP A 115 -2.89 11.47 29.38
C ASP A 115 -2.54 10.44 28.29
N PRO A 116 -2.97 10.65 27.03
CA PRO A 116 -2.59 9.77 25.92
C PRO A 116 -1.09 9.92 25.61
N VAL A 117 -0.26 9.15 26.31
CA VAL A 117 1.16 9.03 26.04
C VAL A 117 1.34 8.28 24.73
N ILE A 118 2.05 8.89 23.77
CA ILE A 118 2.50 8.20 22.56
C ILE A 118 3.56 7.18 22.99
N CYS A 119 3.16 5.93 23.21
CA CYS A 119 4.08 4.86 23.55
C CYS A 119 4.60 4.18 22.28
N THR A 120 5.93 4.17 22.10
CA THR A 120 6.58 3.43 21.02
C THR A 120 6.43 1.93 21.26
N VAL A 121 5.93 1.20 20.26
CA VAL A 121 5.86 -0.27 20.33
C VAL A 121 7.28 -0.85 20.31
N ASN A 122 7.68 -1.49 21.41
CA ASN A 122 8.92 -2.26 21.52
C ASN A 122 8.64 -3.77 21.42
N GLY A 123 9.68 -4.60 21.40
CA GLY A 123 9.51 -6.06 21.25
C GLY A 123 8.76 -6.73 22.40
N THR A 124 8.90 -6.23 23.63
CA THR A 124 8.19 -6.77 24.80
C THR A 124 6.71 -6.40 24.78
N HIS A 125 6.37 -5.17 24.39
CA HIS A 125 5.00 -4.73 24.19
C HIS A 125 4.34 -5.51 23.03
N CYS A 126 5.05 -5.70 21.93
CA CYS A 126 4.58 -6.54 20.81
C CYS A 126 4.28 -7.98 21.28
N LYS A 127 5.19 -8.59 22.06
CA LYS A 127 4.96 -9.92 22.63
C LYS A 127 3.71 -9.93 23.53
N SER A 128 3.57 -8.96 24.42
CA SER A 128 2.42 -8.86 25.34
C SER A 128 1.10 -8.78 24.57
N LEU A 129 1.03 -7.96 23.53
CA LEU A 129 -0.15 -7.83 22.68
C LEU A 129 -0.50 -9.14 21.98
N LEU A 130 0.48 -9.85 21.44
CA LEU A 130 0.27 -11.16 20.81
C LEU A 130 -0.23 -12.20 21.81
N GLN A 131 0.42 -12.28 22.98
CA GLN A 131 0.14 -13.28 24.00
C GLN A 131 -1.22 -13.06 24.69
N ASN A 132 -1.58 -11.80 24.97
CA ASN A 132 -2.74 -11.48 25.79
C ASN A 132 -3.99 -11.15 24.99
N GLN A 133 -3.86 -10.78 23.70
CA GLN A 133 -5.00 -10.38 22.88
C GLN A 133 -5.15 -11.28 21.64
N LEU A 134 -4.12 -11.39 20.80
CA LEU A 134 -4.26 -12.08 19.52
C LEU A 134 -4.45 -13.59 19.69
N ILE A 135 -3.55 -14.26 20.41
CA ILE A 135 -3.58 -15.73 20.55
C ILE A 135 -4.87 -16.19 21.24
N PRO A 136 -5.32 -15.59 22.36
CA PRO A 136 -6.60 -15.94 22.97
C PRO A 136 -7.80 -15.74 22.04
N ALA A 137 -7.82 -14.66 21.25
CA ALA A 137 -8.90 -14.42 20.29
C ALA A 137 -8.94 -15.49 19.18
N LEU A 138 -7.78 -15.93 18.69
CA LEU A 138 -7.69 -17.01 17.70
C LEU A 138 -8.09 -18.37 18.30
N GLN A 139 -7.75 -18.62 19.57
CA GLN A 139 -8.15 -19.83 20.30
C GLN A 139 -9.66 -19.89 20.49
N GLN A 140 -10.29 -18.79 20.90
CA GLN A 140 -11.75 -18.70 21.03
C GLN A 140 -12.47 -18.97 19.70
N ARG A 141 -11.86 -18.58 18.58
CA ARG A 141 -12.37 -18.85 17.23
C ARG A 141 -12.01 -20.23 16.69
N GLY A 142 -11.23 -21.03 17.43
CA GLY A 142 -10.82 -22.38 17.02
C GLY A 142 -9.92 -22.42 15.76
N CYS A 143 -9.19 -21.34 15.47
CA CYS A 143 -8.48 -21.16 14.19
C CYS A 143 -6.96 -21.08 14.31
N VAL A 144 -6.39 -21.27 15.51
CA VAL A 144 -4.93 -21.21 15.70
C VAL A 144 -4.19 -22.17 14.79
N ASP A 145 -4.69 -23.41 14.66
CA ASP A 145 -4.04 -24.45 13.87
C ASP A 145 -4.20 -24.31 12.35
N SER A 146 -5.12 -23.46 11.89
CA SER A 146 -5.28 -23.17 10.45
C SER A 146 -4.71 -21.81 10.06
N THR A 147 -4.25 -21.02 11.03
CA THR A 147 -3.78 -19.65 10.78
C THR A 147 -2.35 -19.65 10.25
N ILE A 148 -2.15 -18.99 9.10
CA ILE A 148 -0.84 -18.56 8.63
C ILE A 148 -0.61 -17.14 9.16
N PHE A 149 0.39 -16.97 10.03
CA PHE A 149 0.70 -15.69 10.63
C PHE A 149 1.63 -14.88 9.72
N MET A 150 1.27 -13.62 9.43
CA MET A 150 2.03 -12.73 8.55
C MET A 150 2.36 -11.42 9.26
N GLN A 151 3.62 -11.03 9.26
CA GLN A 151 4.04 -9.75 9.83
C GLN A 151 5.27 -9.16 9.12
N ASN A 152 5.29 -7.84 9.01
CA ASN A 152 6.42 -7.14 8.39
C ASN A 152 7.71 -7.25 9.24
N GLY A 153 8.84 -6.94 8.63
CA GLY A 153 10.16 -7.07 9.25
C GLY A 153 10.58 -5.93 10.19
N ALA A 154 9.66 -5.17 10.80
CA ALA A 154 10.05 -4.09 11.70
C ALA A 154 10.75 -4.62 12.97
N PRO A 155 11.71 -3.88 13.56
CA PRO A 155 12.54 -4.37 14.66
C PRO A 155 11.77 -4.99 15.85
N PRO A 156 10.64 -4.40 16.33
CA PRO A 156 9.85 -4.99 17.41
C PRO A 156 9.25 -6.36 17.06
N HIS A 157 8.86 -6.57 15.81
CA HIS A 157 8.19 -7.79 15.34
C HIS A 157 9.18 -8.94 15.11
N ILE A 158 10.44 -8.62 14.81
CA ILE A 158 11.50 -9.62 14.62
C ILE A 158 12.30 -9.90 15.89
N ALA A 159 11.90 -9.31 17.03
CA ALA A 159 12.54 -9.54 18.32
C ALA A 159 12.48 -11.03 18.71
N THR A 160 13.57 -11.57 19.24
CA THR A 160 13.68 -12.96 19.72
C THR A 160 12.48 -13.43 20.54
N PRO A 161 12.02 -12.70 21.58
CA PRO A 161 10.88 -13.14 22.39
C PRO A 161 9.56 -13.22 21.60
N VAL A 162 9.39 -12.40 20.55
CA VAL A 162 8.23 -12.46 19.65
C VAL A 162 8.31 -13.69 18.74
N LYS A 163 9.47 -13.93 18.13
CA LYS A 163 9.69 -15.09 17.26
C LYS A 163 9.49 -16.42 17.98
N GLN A 164 9.99 -16.53 19.21
CA GLN A 164 9.82 -17.71 20.05
C GLN A 164 8.33 -17.97 20.37
N LEU A 165 7.59 -16.92 20.75
CA LEU A 165 6.15 -17.03 21.02
C LEU A 165 5.40 -17.49 19.77
N LEU A 166 5.66 -16.89 18.62
CA LEU A 166 4.99 -17.25 17.38
C LEU A 166 5.32 -18.68 16.96
N ASN A 167 6.59 -19.10 17.04
CA ASN A 167 6.98 -20.47 16.73
C ASN A 167 6.29 -21.51 17.64
N MET A 168 6.08 -21.17 18.91
CA MET A 168 5.39 -22.05 19.87
C MET A 168 3.90 -22.25 19.54
N HIS A 169 3.22 -21.21 19.02
CA HIS A 169 1.78 -21.28 18.76
C HIS A 169 1.42 -21.65 17.32
N PHE A 170 2.17 -21.12 16.34
CA PHE A 170 1.88 -21.31 14.93
C PHE A 170 2.80 -22.34 14.29
N GLY A 171 3.97 -22.64 14.85
CA GLY A 171 4.95 -23.52 14.21
C GLY A 171 5.65 -22.86 13.02
N ILE A 172 6.83 -23.38 12.67
CA ILE A 172 7.76 -22.70 11.76
C ILE A 172 7.21 -22.55 10.33
N ASP A 173 6.38 -23.49 9.87
CA ASP A 173 5.87 -23.55 8.49
C ASP A 173 4.69 -22.60 8.25
N ARG A 174 4.04 -22.11 9.30
CA ARG A 174 2.86 -21.23 9.23
C ARG A 174 3.19 -19.79 9.59
N ILE A 175 4.47 -19.40 9.55
CA ILE A 175 4.92 -18.04 9.89
C ILE A 175 5.63 -17.40 8.70
N ILE A 176 5.13 -16.23 8.28
CA ILE A 176 5.72 -15.40 7.24
C ILE A 176 6.26 -14.11 7.88
N ILE A 177 7.53 -14.15 8.26
CA ILE A 177 8.27 -13.05 8.90
C ILE A 177 9.70 -13.06 8.40
N ARG A 178 10.39 -11.91 8.43
CA ARG A 178 11.82 -11.86 8.13
C ARG A 178 12.62 -12.80 9.06
N HIS A 179 13.56 -13.56 8.48
CA HIS A 179 14.40 -14.56 9.14
C HIS A 179 13.66 -15.83 9.60
N PHE A 180 12.49 -16.12 9.05
CA PHE A 180 11.86 -17.46 9.04
C PHE A 180 12.04 -18.11 7.65
N PRO A 181 11.77 -19.43 7.49
CA PRO A 181 11.90 -20.11 6.21
C PRO A 181 11.12 -19.42 5.09
N THR A 182 9.88 -19.00 5.36
CA THR A 182 9.09 -18.15 4.46
C THR A 182 9.34 -16.68 4.79
N ALA A 183 10.41 -16.12 4.25
CA ALA A 183 10.83 -14.77 4.58
C ALA A 183 9.95 -13.69 3.93
N TRP A 184 9.54 -12.69 4.71
CA TRP A 184 8.92 -11.47 4.18
C TRP A 184 9.93 -10.59 3.44
N SER A 185 9.60 -10.19 2.21
CA SER A 185 10.43 -9.28 1.40
C SER A 185 10.60 -7.90 2.09
N PRO A 186 11.82 -7.35 2.18
CA PRO A 186 12.04 -5.99 2.65
C PRO A 186 11.30 -4.96 1.80
N ARG A 187 10.73 -3.93 2.45
CA ARG A 187 10.10 -2.76 1.79
C ARG A 187 8.95 -3.12 0.84
N SER A 188 8.15 -4.13 1.20
CA SER A 188 6.98 -4.56 0.44
C SER A 188 5.67 -4.24 1.19
N PRO A 189 5.26 -2.97 1.31
CA PRO A 189 3.96 -2.61 1.89
C PRO A 189 2.79 -3.06 1.01
N ASP A 190 3.02 -3.21 -0.30
CA ASP A 190 2.06 -3.73 -1.27
C ASP A 190 1.64 -5.18 -1.02
N LEU A 191 2.47 -5.95 -0.32
CA LEU A 191 2.16 -7.32 0.07
C LEU A 191 1.41 -7.41 1.39
N ASN A 192 1.40 -6.35 2.21
CA ASN A 192 0.71 -6.34 3.49
C ASN A 192 -0.73 -5.84 3.28
N PRO A 193 -1.76 -6.68 3.52
CA PRO A 193 -3.16 -6.26 3.34
C PRO A 193 -3.54 -5.04 4.19
N CYS A 194 -2.90 -4.86 5.36
CA CYS A 194 -3.14 -3.69 6.20
C CYS A 194 -2.64 -2.40 5.54
N ASP A 195 -1.40 -2.42 5.02
CA ASP A 195 -0.77 -1.26 4.39
C ASP A 195 -1.34 -0.97 3.00
N PHE A 196 -1.68 -2.02 2.25
CA PHE A 196 -2.22 -1.91 0.89
C PHE A 196 -3.69 -1.46 0.85
N TRP A 197 -4.51 -1.88 1.81
CA TRP A 197 -5.97 -1.68 1.73
C TRP A 197 -6.57 -1.08 3.00
N LEU A 198 -6.38 -1.72 4.16
CA LEU A 198 -7.08 -1.35 5.39
C LEU A 198 -6.81 0.09 5.81
N TRP A 199 -5.54 0.50 5.82
CA TRP A 199 -5.18 1.83 6.29
C TRP A 199 -5.66 2.95 5.36
N ASP A 200 -5.66 2.72 4.05
CA ASP A 200 -6.16 3.71 3.10
C ASP A 200 -7.69 3.83 3.15
N TYR A 201 -8.40 2.72 3.35
CA TYR A 201 -9.83 2.73 3.64
C TYR A 201 -10.13 3.52 4.93
N LEU A 202 -9.44 3.21 6.03
CA LEU A 202 -9.65 3.86 7.32
C LEU A 202 -9.38 5.37 7.26
N LYS A 203 -8.33 5.80 6.53
CA LYS A 203 -8.08 7.23 6.29
C LYS A 203 -9.24 7.89 5.55
N GLY A 204 -9.80 7.23 4.54
CA GLY A 204 -10.98 7.73 3.80
C GLY A 204 -12.18 7.95 4.72
N VAL A 205 -12.46 6.97 5.60
CA VAL A 205 -13.55 7.06 6.59
C VAL A 205 -13.32 8.20 7.58
N VAL A 206 -12.10 8.31 8.13
CA VAL A 206 -11.76 9.36 9.11
C VAL A 206 -11.82 10.76 8.48
N ASN A 207 -11.36 10.90 7.23
CA ASN A 207 -11.35 12.19 6.54
C ASN A 207 -12.73 12.57 5.95
N GLY A 208 -13.64 11.60 5.78
CA GLY A 208 -14.96 11.82 5.21
C GLY A 208 -16.03 12.24 6.23
N GLY A 209 -15.80 12.01 7.54
CA GLY A 209 -16.71 12.40 8.61
C GLY A 209 -16.23 13.62 9.39
N PRO A 210 -17.13 14.49 9.90
CA PRO A 210 -16.74 15.53 10.85
C PRO A 210 -16.19 14.88 12.13
N ILE A 211 -14.91 15.14 12.43
CA ILE A 211 -14.27 14.67 13.67
C ILE A 211 -14.74 15.60 14.80
N ALA A 212 -15.80 15.19 15.51
CA ALA A 212 -16.47 16.00 16.53
C ALA A 212 -15.63 16.31 17.80
N ASN A 213 -14.35 15.89 17.87
CA ASN A 213 -13.50 16.00 19.06
C ASN A 213 -12.14 16.67 18.81
N LEU A 214 -12.04 17.54 17.79
CA LEU A 214 -10.93 18.50 17.67
C LEU A 214 -11.37 19.83 18.29
N ALA A 215 -11.46 19.86 19.62
CA ALA A 215 -11.65 21.06 20.42
C ALA A 215 -10.50 21.17 21.43
#